data_AF-C0QD42-F1
#
_entry.id   AF-C0QD42-F1
#
_cell.length_a   1.000
_cell.length_b   1.000
_cell.length_c   1.000
_cell.angle_alpha   90.00
_cell.angle_beta   90.00
_cell.angle_gamma   90.00
#
_symmetry.space_group_name_H-M   'P 1'
#
loop_
_entity.id
_entity.type
_entity.pdbx_description
1 polymer ?
#
loop_
_entity_poly.entity_id
_entity_poly.type
_entity_poly.pdbx_seq_one_letter_code
_entity_poly.pdbx_strand_id
1 'polypeptide(L)' 'MQGFCFLGLMFAGGLVFLAIVCGAIILILRMVKGGLSPENRDEKNEEARMIQEIYQGLSRMEQRVDALETILMERRKKEV' A
#
# COMPACT_ATOMS: atom_id res chain seq x y z
N MET A 1 -26.06 -26.90 -45.82
CA MET A 1 -25.38 -27.38 -44.58
C MET A 1 -23.96 -26.83 -44.45
N GLN A 2 -23.14 -26.75 -45.51
CA GLN A 2 -21.75 -26.25 -45.42
C GLN A 2 -21.62 -24.79 -44.93
N GLY A 3 -22.47 -23.86 -45.41
CA GLY A 3 -22.38 -22.44 -45.02
C GLY A 3 -22.61 -22.16 -43.52
N PHE A 4 -23.41 -22.98 -42.84
CA PHE A 4 -23.68 -22.82 -41.41
C PHE A 4 -22.46 -23.20 -40.55
N CYS A 5 -21.69 -24.20 -40.98
CA CYS A 5 -20.43 -24.59 -40.32
C CYS A 5 -19.37 -23.48 -40.44
N PHE A 6 -19.24 -22.86 -41.61
CA PHE A 6 -18.28 -21.75 -41.80
C PHE A 6 -18.64 -20.53 -40.95
N LEU A 7 -19.94 -20.19 -40.85
CA LEU A 7 -20.38 -19.07 -40.03
C LEU A 7 -20.12 -19.31 -38.54
N GLY A 8 -20.39 -20.52 -38.05
CA GLY A 8 -20.09 -20.92 -36.68
C GLY A 8 -18.59 -20.90 -36.36
N LEU A 9 -17.74 -21.37 -37.28
CA LEU A 9 -16.29 -21.36 -37.12
C LEU A 9 -15.71 -19.94 -37.04
N MET A 10 -16.23 -19.02 -37.87
CA MET A 10 -15.81 -17.62 -37.85
C MET A 10 -16.22 -16.92 -36.55
N PHE A 11 -17.43 -17.18 -36.06
CA PHE A 11 -17.92 -16.59 -34.82
C PHE A 11 -17.17 -17.14 -33.60
N ALA A 12 -16.93 -18.45 -33.55
CA ALA A 12 -16.16 -19.08 -32.49
C ALA A 12 -14.70 -18.59 -32.47
N GLY A 13 -14.05 -18.50 -33.64
CA GLY A 13 -12.68 -17.99 -33.74
C GLY A 13 -12.55 -16.52 -33.32
N GLY A 14 -13.51 -15.68 -33.71
CA GLY A 14 -13.54 -14.27 -33.33
C GLY A 14 -13.64 -14.05 -31.81
N LEU A 15 -14.47 -14.83 -31.12
CA LEU A 15 -14.60 -14.77 -29.66
C LEU A 15 -13.32 -15.20 -28.94
N VAL A 16 -12.67 -16.28 -29.42
CA VAL A 16 -11.38 -16.74 -28.86
C VAL A 16 -10.30 -15.69 -29.06
N PHE A 17 -10.21 -15.10 -30.25
CA PHE A 17 -9.25 -14.03 -30.53
C PHE A 17 -9.47 -12.81 -29.63
N LEU A 18 -10.72 -12.37 -29.47
CA LEU A 18 -11.07 -11.26 -28.59
C LEU A 18 -10.70 -11.55 -27.13
N ALA A 19 -10.95 -12.77 -26.65
CA ALA A 19 -10.61 -13.19 -25.29
C ALA A 19 -9.09 -13.14 -25.05
N ILE A 20 -8.28 -13.57 -26.02
CA ILE A 20 -6.81 -13.52 -25.95
C ILE A 20 -6.33 -12.07 -25.89
N VAL A 21 -6.86 -11.19 -26.74
CA VAL A 21 -6.47 -9.76 -26.77
C VAL A 21 -6.87 -9.05 -25.49
N CYS A 22 -8.11 -9.25 -25.00
CA CYS A 22 -8.55 -8.70 -23.71
C CYS A 22 -7.70 -9.22 -22.55
N GLY A 23 -7.41 -10.53 -22.54
CA GLY A 23 -6.55 -11.15 -21.52
C GLY A 23 -5.14 -10.55 -21.51
N ALA A 24 -4.54 -10.34 -22.68
CA ALA A 24 -3.23 -9.72 -22.82
C ALA A 24 -3.21 -8.27 -22.32
N ILE A 25 -4.21 -7.47 -22.68
CA ILE A 25 -4.32 -6.07 -22.24
C ILE A 25 -4.49 -6.01 -20.71
N ILE A 26 -5.34 -6.86 -20.14
CA ILE A 26 -5.56 -6.92 -18.69
C ILE A 26 -4.28 -7.32 -17.96
N LEU A 27 -3.52 -8.29 -18.47
CA LEU A 27 -2.23 -8.70 -17.89
C LEU A 27 -1.22 -7.56 -17.89
N ILE A 28 -1.09 -6.84 -19.01
CA ILE A 28 -0.19 -5.70 -19.13
C ILE A 28 -0.61 -4.58 -18.17
N LEU A 29 -1.90 -4.21 -18.16
CA LEU A 29 -2.42 -3.19 -17.24
C LEU A 29 -2.26 -3.60 -15.79
N ARG A 30 -2.43 -4.88 -15.46
CA ARG A 30 -2.21 -5.40 -14.12
C ARG A 30 -0.73 -5.32 -13.74
N MET A 31 0.19 -5.67 -14.63
CA MET A 31 1.63 -5.52 -14.37
C MET A 31 2.05 -4.06 -14.19
N VAL A 32 1.51 -3.13 -14.99
CA VAL A 32 1.84 -1.70 -14.92
C VAL A 32 1.20 -1.04 -13.69
N LYS A 33 -0.05 -1.37 -13.37
CA LYS A 33 -0.85 -0.67 -12.33
C LYS A 33 -0.79 -1.35 -10.96
N GLY A 34 -0.41 -2.62 -10.90
CA GLY A 34 -0.37 -3.42 -9.69
C GLY A 34 0.63 -4.53 -9.88
N GLY A 35 1.91 -4.13 -9.93
CA GLY A 35 3.05 -5.02 -9.96
C GLY A 35 2.80 -6.27 -9.12
N LEU A 36 3.20 -7.41 -9.67
CA LEU A 36 3.06 -8.75 -9.09
C LEU A 36 3.82 -8.95 -7.77
N SER A 37 4.09 -7.90 -7.01
CA SER A 37 4.81 -7.96 -5.75
C SER A 37 3.87 -7.63 -4.59
N PRO A 38 3.41 -8.65 -3.82
CA PRO A 38 2.83 -8.40 -2.49
C PRO A 38 3.77 -7.63 -1.55
N GLU A 39 5.07 -7.57 -1.88
CA GLU A 39 6.13 -6.85 -1.15
C GLU A 39 5.83 -5.35 -0.92
N ASN A 40 5.19 -4.67 -1.88
CA ASN A 40 4.93 -3.22 -1.76
C ASN A 40 3.84 -2.87 -0.73
N ARG A 41 3.02 -3.83 -0.29
CA ARG A 41 2.05 -3.58 0.79
C ARG A 41 2.72 -3.66 2.16
N ASP A 42 3.73 -4.52 2.30
CA ASP A 42 4.46 -4.70 3.55
C ASP A 42 5.42 -3.53 3.78
N GLU A 43 6.13 -3.06 2.74
CA GLU A 43 6.98 -1.84 2.84
C GLU A 43 6.20 -0.60 3.28
N LYS A 44 5.03 -0.34 2.68
CA LYS A 44 4.20 0.81 3.08
C LYS A 44 3.68 0.72 4.51
N ASN A 45 3.44 -0.49 4.99
CA ASN A 45 2.97 -0.72 6.35
C ASN A 45 4.12 -0.57 7.36
N GLU A 46 5.33 -0.97 6.96
CA GLU A 46 6.55 -0.81 7.74
C GLU A 46 6.95 0.67 7.87
N GLU A 47 6.86 1.45 6.79
CA GLU A 47 7.03 2.91 6.82
C GLU A 47 6.04 3.59 7.78
N ALA A 48 4.76 3.23 7.70
CA ALA A 48 3.73 3.77 8.59
C ALA A 48 3.98 3.42 10.06
N ARG A 49 4.44 2.19 10.32
CA ARG A 49 4.79 1.72 11.67
C ARG A 49 6.01 2.44 12.23
N MET A 50 7.04 2.67 11.42
CA MET A 50 8.23 3.42 11.79
C MET A 50 7.87 4.85 12.23
N ILE A 51 7.01 5.52 11.48
CA ILE A 51 6.53 6.88 11.83
C ILE A 51 5.79 6.88 13.17
N GLN A 52 4.96 5.87 13.43
CA GLN A 52 4.25 5.75 14.71
C GLN A 52 5.22 5.51 15.88
N GLU A 53 6.22 4.67 15.71
CA GLU A 53 7.24 4.42 16.74
C GLU A 53 8.05 5.68 17.05
N ILE A 54 8.42 6.47 16.03
CA ILE A 54 9.08 7.77 16.21
C ILE A 54 8.18 8.71 17.01
N TYR A 55 6.90 8.82 16.67
CA TYR A 55 5.97 9.71 17.36
C TYR A 55 5.78 9.31 18.83
N GLN A 56 5.69 8.01 19.12
CA GLN A 56 5.63 7.51 20.49
C GLN A 56 6.92 7.78 21.26
N GLY A 57 8.08 7.60 20.61
CA GLY A 57 9.39 7.90 21.20
C GLY A 57 9.50 9.38 21.58
N LEU A 58 9.12 10.28 20.67
CA LEU A 58 9.11 11.72 20.89
C LEU A 58 8.16 12.11 22.02
N SER A 59 6.93 11.59 22.05
CA SER A 59 5.95 11.88 23.09
C SER A 59 6.43 11.46 24.50
N ARG A 60 7.14 10.32 24.60
CA ARG A 60 7.74 9.89 25.89
C ARG A 60 8.90 10.79 26.32
N MET A 61 9.67 11.31 25.37
CA MET A 61 10.75 12.26 25.69
C MET A 61 10.18 13.59 26.18
N GLU A 62 9.12 14.08 25.53
CA GLU A 62 8.40 15.30 25.93
C GLU A 62 7.90 15.20 27.38
N GLN A 63 7.22 14.11 27.73
CA GLN A 63 6.71 13.91 29.10
C GLN A 63 7.82 13.89 30.16
N ARG A 64 9.00 13.36 29.82
CA ARG A 64 10.15 13.36 30.72
C ARG A 64 10.75 14.76 30.90
N VAL A 65 10.78 15.56 29.83
CA VAL A 65 11.25 16.95 29.87
C VAL A 65 10.33 17.78 30.75
N ASP A 66 9.02 17.64 30.58
CA ASP A 66 7.99 18.36 31.36
C ASP A 66 8.04 18.00 32.86
N ALA A 67 8.23 16.70 33.17
CA ALA A 67 8.47 16.26 34.54
C ALA A 67 9.76 16.87 35.12
N LEU A 68 10.82 16.97 34.31
CA LEU A 68 12.08 17.60 34.73
C LEU A 68 11.90 19.09 34.99
N GLU A 69 11.15 19.80 34.15
CA GLU A 69 10.81 21.22 34.32
C GLU A 69 10.04 21.46 35.61
N THR A 70 9.05 20.61 35.91
CA THR A 70 8.28 20.68 37.16
C THR A 70 9.18 20.53 38.38
N ILE A 71 10.07 19.53 38.40
CA ILE A 71 11.01 19.31 39.51
C ILE A 71 11.97 20.49 39.65
N LEU A 72 12.46 21.04 38.54
CA LEU A 72 13.37 22.19 38.52
C LEU A 72 12.68 23.45 39.09
N MET A 73 11.41 23.70 38.72
CA MET A 73 10.61 24.77 39.30
C MET A 73 10.38 24.58 40.80
N GLU A 74 10.12 23.36 41.25
CA GLU A 74 9.91 23.07 42.68
C GLU A 74 11.18 23.30 43.50
N ARG A 75 12.35 22.84 43.00
CA ARG A 75 13.63 23.10 43.65
C ARG A 75 13.94 24.59 43.72
N ARG A 76 13.74 25.33 42.62
CA ARG A 76 14.00 26.77 42.58
C ARG A 76 13.09 27.57 43.51
N LYS A 77 11.88 27.08 43.83
CA LYS A 77 11.00 27.67 44.85
C LYS A 77 11.43 27.39 46.29
N LYS A 78 12.18 26.32 46.55
CA LYS A 78 12.70 25.98 47.89
C LYS A 78 13.99 26.71 48.24
N GLU A 79 14.72 27.20 47.25
CA GLU A 79 15.99 27.94 47.42
C GLU A 79 15.80 29.47 47.55
N VAL A 80 14.57 29.96 47.45
CA VAL A 80 14.15 31.36 47.68
C VAL A 80 13.32 31.43 48.95
#